data_AF-A0A1U7VE19-F1
#
_entry.id   AF-A0A1U7VE19-F1
#
_cell.length_a   1.000
_cell.length_b   1.000
_cell.length_c   1.000
_cell.angle_alpha   90.00
_cell.angle_beta   90.00
_cell.angle_gamma   90.00
#
_symmetry.space_group_name_H-M   'P 1'
#
loop_
_entity.id
_entity.type
_entity.pdbx_description
1 polymer ?
#
loop_
_entity_poly.entity_id
_entity_poly.type
_entity_poly.pdbx_seq_one_letter_code
_entity_poly.pdbx_strand_id
1 'polypeptide(L)'
;MPGPGPHMMYTLGSGLGLMSVSNGRFSPHHCLTYSINAFFGPDIGSFSEWLTSTLGLGSALGYAIEPWIHDPFYYILILGIPMSMLYSTASKFLLKKGLLDSASGVALTRKQCLFLVAAGSLSHFFLDHLFEENGKSTMYTWVLSTGWWEGRAPINPDAVVVIAILCTCLIADFIYINRVKPLKLLKLRVINSVKLILVIATLYCLWCATQIYLVRPRRPAVGEEADLGVLVFLGIYFFLPHWLCIMSMNSRDPQELLPL
;
A
#
# COMPACT_ATOMS: atom_id res chain seq x y z
N MET A 1 -15.30 -11.45 3.68
CA MET A 1 -15.07 -10.19 2.97
C MET A 1 -15.33 -9.05 3.94
N PRO A 2 -14.35 -8.17 4.18
CA PRO A 2 -14.64 -6.90 4.83
C PRO A 2 -15.71 -6.17 4.01
N GLY A 3 -16.76 -5.67 4.67
CA GLY A 3 -17.69 -4.79 3.97
C GLY A 3 -17.03 -3.48 3.55
N PRO A 4 -17.72 -2.65 2.77
CA PRO A 4 -17.18 -1.37 2.30
C PRO A 4 -16.84 -0.38 3.42
N GLY A 5 -17.52 -0.48 4.57
CA GLY A 5 -17.26 0.33 5.76
C GLY A 5 -15.83 0.20 6.27
N PRO A 6 -15.35 -1.01 6.62
CA PRO A 6 -13.95 -1.27 6.96
C PRO A 6 -12.92 -0.67 5.99
N HIS A 7 -13.09 -0.85 4.68
CA HIS A 7 -12.16 -0.27 3.69
C HIS A 7 -12.13 1.25 3.77
N MET A 8 -13.30 1.91 3.77
CA MET A 8 -13.39 3.36 3.87
C MET A 8 -12.80 3.88 5.18
N MET A 9 -13.10 3.25 6.32
CA MET A 9 -12.59 3.69 7.62
C MET A 9 -11.06 3.56 7.69
N TYR A 10 -10.50 2.46 7.16
CA TYR A 10 -9.06 2.24 7.09
C TYR A 10 -8.36 3.33 6.27
N THR A 11 -8.85 3.61 5.06
CA THR A 11 -8.19 4.56 4.16
C THR A 11 -8.48 6.02 4.50
N LEU A 12 -9.67 6.35 5.00
CA LEU A 12 -9.96 7.68 5.52
C LEU A 12 -9.13 7.96 6.77
N GLY A 13 -9.06 7.02 7.71
CA GLY A 13 -8.23 7.14 8.91
C GLY A 13 -6.75 7.34 8.56
N SER A 14 -6.21 6.51 7.66
CA SER A 14 -4.83 6.65 7.17
C SER A 14 -4.62 7.97 6.42
N GLY A 15 -5.58 8.39 5.60
CA GLY A 15 -5.55 9.66 4.87
C GLY A 15 -5.58 10.88 5.80
N LEU A 16 -6.38 10.85 6.85
CA LEU A 16 -6.41 11.89 7.90
C LEU A 16 -5.08 11.96 8.63
N GLY A 17 -4.46 10.82 8.94
CA GLY A 17 -3.10 10.76 9.48
C GLY A 17 -2.10 11.45 8.55
N LEU A 18 -2.11 11.11 7.26
CA LEU A 18 -1.26 11.74 6.24
C LEU A 18 -1.52 13.24 6.10
N MET A 19 -2.78 13.66 6.13
CA MET A 19 -3.17 15.08 6.09
C MET A 19 -2.59 15.84 7.27
N SER A 20 -2.70 15.28 8.48
CA SER A 20 -2.16 15.89 9.70
C SER A 20 -0.63 16.01 9.65
N VAL A 21 0.10 14.92 9.34
CA VAL A 21 1.58 14.95 9.34
C VAL A 21 2.18 15.72 8.17
N SER A 22 1.39 15.95 7.11
CA SER A 22 1.82 16.71 5.93
C SER A 22 1.39 18.18 5.94
N ASN A 23 0.79 18.65 7.03
CA ASN A 23 0.24 20.01 7.16
C ASN A 23 -0.72 20.37 6.01
N GLY A 24 -1.63 19.44 5.65
CA GLY A 24 -2.62 19.67 4.61
C GLY A 24 -2.13 19.49 3.16
N ARG A 25 -0.85 19.17 2.93
CA ARG A 25 -0.34 18.84 1.58
C ARG A 25 -1.00 17.60 1.00
N PHE A 26 -1.32 16.63 1.86
CA PHE A 26 -2.31 15.59 1.57
C PHE A 26 -3.68 16.12 2.00
N SER A 27 -4.41 16.71 1.07
CA SER A 27 -5.65 17.45 1.34
C SER A 27 -6.90 16.55 1.42
N PRO A 28 -8.08 17.09 1.82
CA PRO A 28 -9.35 16.35 1.78
C PRO A 28 -9.67 15.71 0.43
N HIS A 29 -9.25 16.32 -0.68
CA HIS A 29 -9.38 15.72 -2.02
C HIS A 29 -8.60 14.42 -2.14
N HIS A 30 -7.39 14.35 -1.58
CA HIS A 30 -6.58 13.14 -1.60
C HIS A 30 -7.22 12.05 -0.75
N CYS A 31 -7.68 12.38 0.45
CA CYS A 31 -8.37 11.45 1.35
C CYS A 31 -9.60 10.85 0.68
N LEU A 32 -10.41 11.67 0.02
CA LEU A 32 -11.62 11.23 -0.66
C LEU A 32 -11.29 10.31 -1.84
N THR A 33 -10.39 10.72 -2.76
CA THR A 33 -10.02 9.89 -3.91
C THR A 33 -9.37 8.57 -3.48
N TYR A 34 -8.47 8.60 -2.50
CA TYR A 34 -7.86 7.39 -1.94
C TYR A 34 -8.93 6.42 -1.41
N SER A 35 -9.89 6.94 -0.64
CA SER A 35 -10.88 6.10 0.04
C SER A 35 -11.99 5.57 -0.86
N ILE A 36 -12.40 6.35 -1.88
CA ILE A 36 -13.35 5.85 -2.88
C ILE A 36 -12.77 4.66 -3.64
N ASN A 37 -11.47 4.70 -3.97
CA ASN A 37 -10.83 3.58 -4.69
C ASN A 37 -10.56 2.36 -3.79
N ALA A 38 -10.46 2.55 -2.48
CA ALA A 38 -10.42 1.42 -1.54
C ALA A 38 -11.81 0.82 -1.28
N PHE A 39 -12.86 1.63 -1.43
CA PHE A 39 -14.24 1.19 -1.30
C PHE A 39 -14.71 0.47 -2.58
N PHE A 40 -14.84 1.20 -3.68
CA PHE A 40 -15.51 0.73 -4.88
C PHE A 40 -14.55 0.25 -5.95
N GLY A 41 -13.24 0.44 -5.80
CA GLY A 41 -12.34 0.36 -6.94
C GLY A 41 -12.39 -1.02 -7.61
N PRO A 42 -11.71 -2.03 -7.05
CA PRO A 42 -11.74 -3.39 -7.58
C PRO A 42 -13.15 -4.01 -7.61
N ASP A 43 -13.99 -3.63 -6.65
CA ASP A 43 -15.39 -4.08 -6.48
C ASP A 43 -16.42 -3.41 -7.41
N ILE A 44 -16.01 -2.56 -8.36
CA ILE A 44 -16.98 -1.84 -9.19
C ILE A 44 -17.84 -2.78 -10.05
N GLY A 45 -17.32 -3.97 -10.37
CA GLY A 45 -18.04 -5.03 -11.10
C GLY A 45 -19.19 -5.61 -10.28
N SER A 46 -18.88 -6.14 -9.10
CA SER A 46 -19.86 -6.72 -8.16
C SER A 46 -20.87 -5.67 -7.69
N PHE A 47 -20.43 -4.43 -7.45
CA PHE A 47 -21.33 -3.33 -7.14
C PHE A 47 -22.29 -2.99 -8.29
N SER A 48 -21.78 -2.95 -9.52
CA SER A 48 -22.62 -2.69 -10.71
C SER A 48 -23.65 -3.79 -10.90
N GLU A 49 -23.29 -5.06 -10.68
CA GLU A 49 -24.23 -6.18 -10.72
C GLU A 49 -25.29 -6.09 -9.63
N TRP A 50 -24.89 -5.80 -8.39
CA TRP A 50 -25.84 -5.59 -7.29
C TRP A 50 -26.83 -4.46 -7.61
N LEU A 51 -26.37 -3.36 -8.22
CA LEU A 51 -27.22 -2.25 -8.62
C LEU A 51 -28.16 -2.63 -9.78
N THR A 52 -27.65 -3.25 -10.85
CA THR A 52 -28.47 -3.60 -12.01
C THR A 52 -29.48 -4.71 -11.71
N SER A 53 -29.13 -5.65 -10.83
CA SER A 53 -30.06 -6.66 -10.33
C SER A 53 -31.19 -6.03 -9.50
N THR A 54 -30.87 -5.05 -8.66
CA THR A 54 -31.89 -4.29 -7.89
C THR A 54 -32.81 -3.47 -8.80
N LEU A 55 -32.29 -2.96 -9.93
CA LEU A 55 -33.05 -2.16 -10.90
C LEU A 55 -33.75 -3.01 -11.99
N GLY A 56 -33.59 -4.34 -11.99
CA GLY A 56 -34.19 -5.22 -13.00
C GLY A 56 -33.56 -5.12 -14.39
N LEU A 57 -32.34 -4.58 -14.51
CA LEU A 57 -31.64 -4.32 -15.78
C LEU A 57 -30.73 -5.48 -16.25
N GLY A 58 -30.66 -6.57 -15.49
CA GLY A 58 -29.86 -7.77 -15.81
C GLY A 58 -28.39 -7.70 -15.34
N SER A 59 -27.80 -8.84 -15.03
CA SER A 59 -26.49 -8.99 -14.37
C SER A 59 -25.30 -9.20 -15.32
N ALA A 60 -25.53 -9.41 -16.62
CA ALA A 60 -24.55 -10.03 -17.51
C ALA A 60 -23.25 -9.24 -17.74
N LEU A 61 -23.26 -7.90 -17.64
CA LEU A 61 -22.08 -7.09 -17.96
C LEU A 61 -21.08 -6.97 -16.79
N GLY A 62 -21.57 -6.94 -15.55
CA GLY A 62 -20.73 -6.83 -14.35
C GLY A 62 -19.88 -8.08 -14.15
N TYR A 63 -20.53 -9.24 -14.19
CA TYR A 63 -19.92 -10.56 -14.02
C TYR A 63 -18.78 -10.86 -15.02
N ALA A 64 -18.93 -10.43 -16.28
CA ALA A 64 -17.94 -10.72 -17.32
C ALA A 64 -16.62 -9.95 -17.14
N ILE A 65 -16.69 -8.76 -16.51
CA ILE A 65 -15.56 -7.85 -16.36
C ILE A 65 -14.91 -8.02 -14.98
N GLU A 66 -15.68 -8.40 -13.96
CA GLU A 66 -15.25 -8.54 -12.56
C GLU A 66 -13.91 -9.28 -12.40
N PRO A 67 -13.65 -10.45 -13.02
CA PRO A 67 -12.36 -11.14 -12.85
C PRO A 67 -11.13 -10.34 -13.32
N TRP A 68 -11.33 -9.38 -14.22
CA TRP A 68 -10.27 -8.54 -14.78
C TRP A 68 -10.05 -7.26 -13.99
N ILE A 69 -11.09 -6.74 -13.34
CA ILE A 69 -11.02 -5.51 -12.54
C ILE A 69 -10.82 -5.80 -11.05
N HIS A 70 -11.17 -7.00 -10.59
CA HIS A 70 -10.87 -7.50 -9.25
C HIS A 70 -9.52 -8.26 -9.23
N ASP A 71 -8.53 -7.73 -9.98
CA ASP A 71 -7.13 -8.12 -9.88
C ASP A 71 -6.30 -6.91 -9.40
N PRO A 72 -5.35 -7.10 -8.45
CA PRO A 72 -4.54 -6.04 -7.86
C PRO A 72 -3.86 -5.10 -8.85
N PHE A 73 -3.49 -5.59 -10.02
CA PHE A 73 -2.74 -4.83 -11.01
C PHE A 73 -3.60 -4.46 -12.21
N TYR A 74 -4.48 -5.34 -12.66
CA TYR A 74 -5.31 -5.06 -13.84
C TYR A 74 -6.32 -3.97 -13.57
N TYR A 75 -6.84 -3.82 -12.35
CA TYR A 75 -7.64 -2.64 -12.00
C TYR A 75 -6.90 -1.33 -12.34
N ILE A 76 -5.64 -1.25 -11.94
CA ILE A 76 -4.80 -0.07 -12.14
C ILE A 76 -4.51 0.13 -13.63
N LEU A 77 -4.24 -0.94 -14.37
CA LEU A 77 -3.92 -0.87 -15.80
C LEU A 77 -5.15 -0.52 -16.65
N ILE A 78 -6.31 -1.10 -16.35
CA ILE A 78 -7.56 -0.94 -17.12
C ILE A 78 -8.26 0.37 -16.74
N LEU A 79 -8.44 0.60 -15.43
CA LEU A 79 -9.25 1.70 -14.92
C LEU A 79 -8.44 2.87 -14.35
N GLY A 80 -7.13 2.73 -14.14
CA GLY A 80 -6.30 3.80 -13.58
C GLY A 80 -6.35 5.11 -14.36
N ILE A 81 -6.14 5.06 -15.67
CA ILE A 81 -6.20 6.26 -16.53
C ILE A 81 -7.61 6.89 -16.55
N PRO A 82 -8.69 6.17 -16.91
CA PRO A 82 -10.02 6.79 -16.98
C PRO A 82 -10.46 7.33 -15.62
N MET A 83 -10.22 6.59 -14.53
CA MET A 83 -10.55 7.07 -13.18
C MET A 83 -9.72 8.29 -12.79
N SER A 84 -8.43 8.34 -13.15
CA SER A 84 -7.60 9.52 -12.86
C SER A 84 -8.12 10.81 -13.53
N MET A 85 -8.67 10.70 -14.74
CA MET A 85 -9.28 11.81 -15.47
C MET A 85 -10.59 12.25 -14.82
N LEU A 86 -11.43 11.29 -14.41
CA LEU A 86 -12.67 11.53 -13.70
C LEU A 86 -12.41 12.23 -12.37
N TYR A 87 -11.54 11.68 -11.52
CA TYR A 87 -11.24 12.24 -10.21
C TYR A 87 -10.57 13.61 -10.28
N SER A 88 -9.68 13.86 -11.26
CA SER A 88 -9.09 15.19 -11.45
C SER A 88 -10.15 16.23 -11.82
N THR A 89 -11.15 15.83 -12.61
CA THR A 89 -12.28 16.70 -12.98
C THR A 89 -13.21 16.94 -11.79
N ALA A 90 -13.53 15.90 -11.03
CA ALA A 90 -14.33 15.98 -9.82
C ALA A 90 -13.66 16.88 -8.76
N SER A 91 -12.35 16.74 -8.53
CA SER A 91 -11.59 17.59 -7.61
C SER A 91 -11.68 19.07 -7.99
N LYS A 92 -11.54 19.41 -9.28
CA LYS A 92 -11.74 20.79 -9.77
C LYS A 92 -13.14 21.30 -9.51
N PHE A 93 -14.15 20.47 -9.74
CA PHE A 93 -15.54 20.83 -9.51
C PHE A 93 -15.82 21.09 -8.02
N LEU A 94 -15.42 20.16 -7.14
CA LEU A 94 -15.61 20.26 -5.69
C LEU A 94 -14.90 21.49 -5.11
N LEU A 95 -13.69 21.78 -5.59
CA LEU A 95 -12.94 22.96 -5.19
C LEU A 95 -13.64 24.26 -5.62
N LYS A 96 -14.07 24.35 -6.90
CA LYS A 96 -14.80 25.52 -7.42
C LYS A 96 -16.11 25.79 -6.69
N LYS A 97 -16.75 24.73 -6.16
CA LYS A 97 -17.99 24.83 -5.38
C LYS A 97 -17.77 25.08 -3.89
N GLY A 98 -16.52 25.12 -3.42
CA GLY A 98 -16.20 25.27 -2.00
C GLY A 98 -16.64 24.08 -1.14
N LEU A 99 -16.86 22.90 -1.76
CA LEU A 99 -17.30 21.69 -1.06
C LEU A 99 -16.14 20.97 -0.38
N LEU A 100 -14.93 21.07 -0.95
CA LEU A 100 -13.72 20.51 -0.38
C LEU A 100 -12.57 21.52 -0.47
N ASP A 101 -11.92 21.73 0.66
CA ASP A 101 -10.77 22.61 0.76
C ASP A 101 -9.48 21.96 0.24
N SER A 102 -8.51 22.78 -0.13
CA SER A 102 -7.16 22.36 -0.53
C SER A 102 -6.18 23.41 0.00
N ALA A 103 -5.18 22.99 0.79
CA ALA A 103 -4.20 23.90 1.39
C ALA A 103 -3.48 24.79 0.36
N SER A 104 -3.25 24.27 -0.85
CA SER A 104 -2.63 25.02 -1.96
C SER A 104 -3.63 25.79 -2.83
N GLY A 105 -4.94 25.66 -2.58
CA GLY A 105 -5.99 26.17 -3.47
C GLY A 105 -6.01 25.50 -4.85
N VAL A 106 -5.30 24.37 -5.02
CA VAL A 106 -5.19 23.65 -6.30
C VAL A 106 -5.89 22.30 -6.22
N ALA A 107 -6.61 21.96 -7.29
CA ALA A 107 -7.25 20.66 -7.47
C ALA A 107 -6.26 19.57 -7.87
N LEU A 108 -6.61 18.30 -7.64
CA LEU A 108 -5.75 17.17 -7.98
C LEU A 108 -5.46 17.10 -9.48
N THR A 109 -4.18 16.91 -9.81
CA THR A 109 -3.74 16.57 -11.16
C THR A 109 -4.06 15.11 -11.49
N ARG A 110 -4.15 14.79 -12.78
CA ARG A 110 -4.36 13.40 -13.24
C ARG A 110 -3.30 12.43 -12.71
N LYS A 111 -2.05 12.88 -12.62
CA LYS A 111 -0.95 12.06 -12.08
C LYS A 111 -1.16 11.75 -10.60
N GLN A 112 -1.55 12.74 -9.80
CA GLN A 112 -1.88 12.52 -8.38
C GLN A 112 -3.05 11.56 -8.24
N CYS A 113 -4.11 11.74 -9.04
CA CYS A 113 -5.24 10.82 -9.05
C CYS A 113 -4.85 9.40 -9.45
N LEU A 114 -3.96 9.20 -10.43
CA LEU A 114 -3.48 7.87 -10.81
C LEU A 114 -2.79 7.16 -9.63
N PHE A 115 -1.94 7.88 -8.88
CA PHE A 115 -1.33 7.34 -7.67
C PHE A 115 -2.35 7.01 -6.58
N LEU A 116 -3.37 7.85 -6.39
CA LEU A 116 -4.42 7.63 -5.40
C LEU A 116 -5.36 6.47 -5.78
N VAL A 117 -5.63 6.28 -7.08
CA VAL A 117 -6.38 5.13 -7.59
C VAL A 117 -5.62 3.84 -7.29
N ALA A 118 -4.34 3.79 -7.64
CA ALA A 118 -3.47 2.65 -7.35
C ALA A 118 -3.32 2.39 -5.84
N ALA A 119 -3.15 3.44 -5.04
CA ALA A 119 -3.04 3.31 -3.59
C ALA A 119 -4.34 2.75 -2.99
N GLY A 120 -5.49 3.30 -3.40
CA GLY A 120 -6.79 2.87 -2.90
C GLY A 120 -7.07 1.41 -3.26
N SER A 121 -6.86 1.02 -4.52
CA SER A 121 -7.10 -0.36 -4.97
C SER A 121 -6.18 -1.36 -4.29
N LEU A 122 -4.89 -1.06 -4.11
CA LEU A 122 -3.99 -1.95 -3.37
C LEU A 122 -4.34 -2.03 -1.88
N SER A 123 -4.84 -0.93 -1.29
CA SER A 123 -5.31 -0.92 0.10
C SER A 123 -6.63 -1.66 0.30
N HIS A 124 -7.43 -1.79 -0.76
CA HIS A 124 -8.60 -2.67 -0.80
C HIS A 124 -8.15 -4.13 -0.61
N PHE A 125 -7.29 -4.61 -1.52
CA PHE A 125 -6.74 -5.98 -1.47
C PHE A 125 -5.95 -6.29 -0.20
N PHE A 126 -5.39 -5.29 0.50
CA PHE A 126 -4.79 -5.50 1.81
C PHE A 126 -5.77 -6.13 2.80
N LEU A 127 -7.00 -5.62 2.87
CA LEU A 127 -8.02 -6.15 3.78
C LEU A 127 -8.63 -7.44 3.24
N ASP A 128 -8.86 -7.54 1.94
CA ASP A 128 -9.47 -8.75 1.35
C ASP A 128 -8.57 -9.95 1.49
N HIS A 129 -7.27 -9.81 1.19
CA HIS A 129 -6.36 -10.92 1.36
C HIS A 129 -6.31 -11.42 2.81
N LEU A 130 -6.47 -10.55 3.80
CA LEU A 130 -6.47 -10.91 5.22
C LEU A 130 -7.80 -11.49 5.71
N PHE A 131 -8.94 -11.01 5.21
CA PHE A 131 -10.26 -11.24 5.82
C PHE A 131 -11.31 -11.81 4.85
N GLU A 132 -10.96 -12.00 3.58
CA GLU A 132 -11.80 -12.67 2.60
C GLU A 132 -11.53 -14.18 2.54
N GLU A 133 -12.52 -14.93 2.06
CA GLU A 133 -12.47 -16.39 1.87
C GLU A 133 -12.11 -17.18 3.14
N ASN A 134 -12.37 -16.61 4.34
CA ASN A 134 -11.92 -17.15 5.62
C ASN A 134 -10.39 -17.36 5.67
N GLY A 135 -9.62 -16.42 5.11
CA GLY A 135 -8.16 -16.50 5.06
C GLY A 135 -7.66 -17.56 4.08
N LYS A 136 -8.35 -17.75 2.95
CA LYS A 136 -7.97 -18.73 1.92
C LYS A 136 -7.64 -18.09 0.57
N SER A 137 -7.56 -16.77 0.51
CA SER A 137 -7.11 -16.08 -0.70
C SER A 137 -5.77 -16.65 -1.18
N THR A 138 -5.57 -16.72 -2.49
CA THR A 138 -4.33 -17.26 -3.08
C THR A 138 -3.09 -16.57 -2.51
N MET A 139 -3.16 -15.24 -2.31
CA MET A 139 -2.07 -14.47 -1.72
C MET A 139 -1.82 -14.85 -0.26
N TYR A 140 -2.84 -14.91 0.58
CA TYR A 140 -2.66 -15.22 2.00
C TYR A 140 -2.24 -16.68 2.23
N THR A 141 -2.80 -17.60 1.45
CA THR A 141 -2.36 -19.01 1.45
C THR A 141 -0.89 -19.11 1.01
N TRP A 142 -0.47 -18.34 0.01
CA TRP A 142 0.94 -18.25 -0.38
C TRP A 142 1.80 -17.68 0.76
N VAL A 143 1.37 -16.61 1.44
CA VAL A 143 2.08 -16.05 2.60
C VAL A 143 2.30 -17.14 3.65
N LEU A 144 1.24 -17.83 4.07
CA LEU A 144 1.35 -18.91 5.05
C LEU A 144 2.25 -20.05 4.55
N SER A 145 2.24 -20.36 3.26
CA SER A 145 3.12 -21.38 2.69
C SER A 145 4.62 -21.07 2.80
N THR A 146 4.99 -19.82 3.12
CA THR A 146 6.39 -19.44 3.37
C THR A 146 6.86 -19.76 4.80
N GLY A 147 5.94 -20.05 5.72
CA GLY A 147 6.24 -20.47 7.10
C GLY A 147 6.49 -21.97 7.27
N TRP A 148 6.48 -22.42 8.53
CA TRP A 148 6.61 -23.83 8.90
C TRP A 148 5.51 -24.24 9.87
N TRP A 149 4.72 -25.24 9.48
CA TRP A 149 3.54 -25.70 10.22
C TRP A 149 3.57 -27.20 10.55
N GLU A 150 4.65 -27.90 10.18
CA GLU A 150 4.82 -29.34 10.42
C GLU A 150 5.41 -29.58 11.82
N GLY A 151 4.67 -29.17 12.85
CA GLY A 151 5.12 -29.22 14.24
C GLY A 151 6.26 -28.24 14.51
N ARG A 152 7.12 -28.60 15.48
CA ARG A 152 8.20 -27.71 15.93
C ARG A 152 9.24 -27.50 14.84
N ALA A 153 9.48 -26.25 14.48
CA ALA A 153 10.52 -25.92 13.49
C ALA A 153 11.92 -26.39 13.94
N PRO A 154 12.72 -26.96 13.03
CA PRO A 154 14.11 -27.30 13.32
C PRO A 154 14.93 -26.05 13.67
N ILE A 155 15.82 -26.18 14.65
CA ILE A 155 16.72 -25.10 15.05
C ILE A 155 17.73 -24.85 13.92
N ASN A 156 17.74 -23.64 13.39
CA ASN A 156 18.68 -23.21 12.36
C ASN A 156 19.65 -22.14 12.93
N PRO A 157 20.89 -22.50 13.30
CA PRO A 157 21.85 -21.53 13.85
C PRO A 157 22.23 -20.45 12.83
N ASP A 158 22.21 -20.77 11.53
CA ASP A 158 22.52 -19.80 10.47
C ASP A 158 21.51 -18.66 10.46
N ALA A 159 20.24 -18.96 10.73
CA ALA A 159 19.18 -17.97 10.83
C ALA A 159 19.48 -16.94 11.94
N VAL A 160 19.95 -17.41 13.11
CA VAL A 160 20.32 -16.51 14.23
C VAL A 160 21.44 -15.57 13.82
N VAL A 161 22.49 -16.10 13.17
CA VAL A 161 23.64 -15.29 12.73
C VAL A 161 23.21 -14.27 11.68
N VAL A 162 22.47 -14.70 10.65
CA VAL A 162 22.02 -13.83 9.56
C VAL A 162 21.12 -12.72 10.07
N ILE A 163 20.11 -13.04 10.89
CA ILE A 163 19.20 -12.05 11.48
C ILE A 163 19.98 -11.08 12.38
N ALA A 164 20.85 -11.59 13.24
CA ALA A 164 21.65 -10.75 14.13
C ALA A 164 22.49 -9.73 13.34
N ILE A 165 23.13 -10.16 12.25
CA ILE A 165 23.91 -9.29 11.36
C ILE A 165 22.98 -8.27 10.69
N LEU A 166 21.91 -8.71 10.04
CA LEU A 166 21.02 -7.82 9.28
C LEU A 166 20.33 -6.79 10.19
N CYS A 167 19.84 -7.20 11.35
CA CYS A 167 19.24 -6.30 12.35
C CYS A 167 20.28 -5.33 12.93
N THR A 168 21.50 -5.81 13.24
CA THR A 168 22.58 -4.94 13.73
C THR A 168 22.95 -3.90 12.68
N CYS A 169 23.13 -4.30 11.41
CA CYS A 169 23.37 -3.38 10.30
C CYS A 169 22.24 -2.36 10.16
N LEU A 170 20.99 -2.82 10.15
CA LEU A 170 19.82 -1.94 10.03
C LEU A 170 19.79 -0.89 11.13
N ILE A 171 19.97 -1.30 12.40
CA ILE A 171 19.93 -0.39 13.55
C ILE A 171 21.15 0.55 13.53
N ALA A 172 22.36 0.01 13.39
CA ALA A 172 23.59 0.79 13.44
C ALA A 172 23.68 1.81 12.29
N ASP A 173 23.33 1.41 11.06
CA ASP A 173 23.33 2.30 9.91
C ASP A 173 22.21 3.33 9.98
N PHE A 174 21.03 2.96 10.49
CA PHE A 174 19.95 3.93 10.71
C PHE A 174 20.37 5.01 11.71
N ILE A 175 21.00 4.62 12.82
CA ILE A 175 21.60 5.56 13.79
C ILE A 175 22.67 6.41 13.09
N TYR A 176 23.55 5.79 12.30
CA TYR A 176 24.63 6.49 11.61
C TYR A 176 24.14 7.51 10.57
N ILE A 177 23.08 7.20 9.83
CA ILE A 177 22.45 8.08 8.85
C ILE A 177 21.78 9.27 9.54
N ASN A 178 21.13 9.03 10.68
CA ASN A 178 20.32 10.02 11.39
C ASN A 178 21.04 10.70 12.56
N ARG A 179 22.31 10.38 12.83
CA ARG A 179 23.11 11.02 13.88
C ARG A 179 23.16 12.53 13.71
N VAL A 180 23.21 13.23 14.85
CA VAL A 180 23.26 14.69 14.91
C VAL A 180 24.51 15.17 14.16
N LYS A 181 24.30 15.84 13.03
CA LYS A 181 25.34 16.49 12.23
C LYS A 181 24.85 17.85 11.76
N PRO A 182 25.71 18.87 11.73
CA PRO A 182 25.37 20.14 11.12
C PRO A 182 25.08 19.94 9.63
N LEU A 183 23.96 20.50 9.16
CA LEU A 183 23.64 20.76 7.75
C LEU A 183 23.54 19.55 6.78
N LYS A 184 23.00 18.40 7.20
CA LYS A 184 22.46 17.43 6.23
C LYS A 184 20.98 17.68 5.95
N LEU A 185 20.64 17.92 4.67
CA LEU A 185 19.26 18.08 4.20
C LEU A 185 18.42 16.86 4.63
N LEU A 186 17.29 17.09 5.30
CA LEU A 186 16.36 16.03 5.75
C LEU A 186 16.01 15.05 4.62
N LYS A 187 15.80 15.57 3.40
CA LYS A 187 15.52 14.78 2.21
C LYS A 187 16.58 13.71 1.93
N LEU A 188 17.86 14.04 2.09
CA LEU A 188 18.95 13.08 1.85
C LEU A 188 18.97 11.99 2.93
N ARG A 189 18.70 12.35 4.19
CA ARG A 189 18.57 11.38 5.30
C ARG A 189 17.43 10.39 5.04
N VAL A 190 16.25 10.90 4.67
CA VAL A 190 15.10 10.05 4.33
C VAL A 190 15.42 9.11 3.18
N ILE A 191 16.00 9.61 2.09
CA ILE A 191 16.38 8.77 0.93
C ILE A 191 17.37 7.67 1.34
N ASN A 192 18.39 8.00 2.14
CA ASN A 192 19.37 7.01 2.58
C ASN A 192 18.77 5.99 3.55
N SER A 193 17.87 6.39 4.46
CA SER A 193 17.15 5.48 5.35
C SER A 193 16.27 4.52 4.54
N VAL A 194 15.53 5.01 3.54
CA VAL A 194 14.72 4.16 2.66
C VAL A 194 15.60 3.19 1.88
N LYS A 195 16.74 3.65 1.32
CA LYS A 195 17.70 2.77 0.65
C LYS A 195 18.23 1.68 1.58
N LEU A 196 18.60 2.02 2.81
CA LEU A 196 19.06 1.06 3.80
C LEU A 196 18.00 -0.02 4.06
N ILE A 197 16.76 0.40 4.35
CA ILE A 197 15.64 -0.53 4.60
C ILE A 197 15.43 -1.45 3.39
N LEU A 198 15.42 -0.90 2.17
CA LEU A 198 15.22 -1.70 0.95
C LEU A 198 16.36 -2.71 0.72
N VAL A 199 17.62 -2.32 0.95
CA VAL A 199 18.77 -3.23 0.83
C VAL A 199 18.66 -4.36 1.85
N ILE A 200 18.41 -4.05 3.12
CA ILE A 200 18.29 -5.06 4.17
C ILE A 200 17.09 -5.98 3.91
N ALA A 201 15.93 -5.44 3.57
CA ALA A 201 14.74 -6.22 3.24
C ALA A 201 14.98 -7.14 2.04
N THR A 202 15.67 -6.66 1.00
CA THR A 202 16.00 -7.48 -0.18
C THR A 202 16.94 -8.63 0.18
N LEU A 203 18.02 -8.34 0.92
CA LEU A 203 18.95 -9.37 1.39
C LEU A 203 18.24 -10.42 2.24
N TYR A 204 17.35 -9.97 3.13
CA TYR A 204 16.59 -10.87 3.99
C TYR A 204 15.60 -11.74 3.20
N CYS A 205 14.84 -11.14 2.27
CA CYS A 205 13.96 -11.89 1.38
C CYS A 205 14.72 -12.92 0.54
N LEU A 206 15.91 -12.57 0.02
CA LEU A 206 16.77 -13.50 -0.72
C LEU A 206 17.23 -14.68 0.14
N TRP A 207 17.62 -14.40 1.38
CA TRP A 207 17.96 -15.45 2.35
C TRP A 207 16.76 -16.38 2.60
N CYS A 208 15.60 -15.81 2.95
CA CYS A 208 14.39 -16.61 3.19
C CYS A 208 14.00 -17.45 1.98
N ALA A 209 14.00 -16.85 0.78
CA ALA A 209 13.72 -17.56 -0.46
C ALA A 209 14.71 -18.72 -0.72
N THR A 210 15.98 -18.54 -0.37
CA THR A 210 16.98 -19.62 -0.49
C THR A 210 16.64 -20.79 0.43
N GLN A 211 16.29 -20.54 1.69
CA GLN A 211 15.92 -21.60 2.65
C GLN A 211 14.65 -22.35 2.25
N ILE A 212 13.67 -21.60 1.73
CA ILE A 212 12.33 -22.07 1.39
C ILE A 212 12.29 -22.84 0.06
N TYR A 213 12.99 -22.34 -0.97
CA TYR A 213 12.85 -22.84 -2.34
C TYR A 213 14.10 -23.54 -2.90
N LEU A 214 15.29 -23.25 -2.39
CA LEU A 214 16.55 -23.76 -2.96
C LEU A 214 17.19 -24.88 -2.13
N VAL A 215 17.11 -24.81 -0.80
CA VAL A 215 17.67 -25.84 0.09
C VAL A 215 16.82 -27.11 0.08
N ARG A 216 17.47 -28.28 0.01
CA ARG A 216 16.83 -29.61 0.06
C ARG A 216 17.39 -30.48 1.19
N PRO A 217 16.55 -31.05 2.07
CA PRO A 217 15.10 -30.81 2.20
C PRO A 217 14.82 -29.35 2.57
N ARG A 218 13.62 -28.86 2.25
CA ARG A 218 13.16 -27.51 2.59
C ARG A 218 13.41 -27.22 4.07
N ARG A 219 13.88 -26.01 4.39
CA ARG A 219 14.08 -25.56 5.77
C ARG A 219 13.27 -24.28 6.04
N PRO A 220 12.75 -24.08 7.25
CA PRO A 220 12.25 -22.77 7.63
C PRO A 220 13.38 -21.75 7.58
N ALA A 221 13.06 -20.53 7.13
CA ALA A 221 14.01 -19.44 7.17
C ALA A 221 14.33 -19.04 8.61
N VAL A 222 13.28 -18.85 9.43
CA VAL A 222 13.37 -18.44 10.84
C VAL A 222 12.24 -19.07 11.63
N GLY A 223 12.54 -20.09 12.44
CA GLY A 223 11.55 -20.73 13.30
C GLY A 223 10.30 -21.18 12.53
N GLU A 224 9.11 -20.86 13.05
CA GLU A 224 7.82 -21.19 12.44
C GLU A 224 7.28 -20.08 11.53
N GLU A 225 8.02 -18.97 11.41
CA GLU A 225 7.53 -17.70 10.89
C GLU A 225 7.47 -17.63 9.34
N ALA A 226 6.47 -16.91 8.84
CA ALA A 226 6.19 -16.72 7.41
C ALA A 226 6.82 -15.42 6.84
N ASP A 227 8.05 -15.11 7.25
CA ASP A 227 8.68 -13.79 7.05
C ASP A 227 8.73 -13.33 5.59
N LEU A 228 9.07 -14.23 4.67
CA LEU A 228 9.13 -13.89 3.24
C LEU A 228 7.77 -13.45 2.72
N GLY A 229 6.73 -14.23 3.01
CA GLY A 229 5.37 -13.92 2.60
C GLY A 229 4.89 -12.60 3.21
N VAL A 230 5.11 -12.43 4.52
CA VAL A 230 4.73 -11.22 5.26
C VAL A 230 5.40 -9.97 4.68
N LEU A 231 6.72 -10.01 4.42
CA LEU A 231 7.44 -8.85 3.88
C LEU A 231 6.99 -8.48 2.47
N VAL A 232 6.75 -9.47 1.60
CA VAL A 232 6.23 -9.22 0.25
C VAL A 232 4.81 -8.66 0.32
N PHE A 233 3.95 -9.24 1.16
CA PHE A 233 2.58 -8.79 1.38
C PHE A 233 2.53 -7.34 1.89
N LEU A 234 3.27 -7.02 2.96
CA LEU A 234 3.36 -5.67 3.49
C LEU A 234 3.99 -4.70 2.47
N GLY A 235 4.99 -5.14 1.71
CA GLY A 235 5.62 -4.33 0.66
C GLY A 235 4.62 -3.87 -0.39
N ILE A 236 3.80 -4.78 -0.91
CA ILE A 236 2.85 -4.52 -2.00
C ILE A 236 1.57 -3.84 -1.51
N TYR A 237 0.98 -4.34 -0.42
CA TYR A 237 -0.38 -3.97 -0.02
C TYR A 237 -0.42 -2.97 1.14
N PHE A 238 0.71 -2.73 1.83
CA PHE A 238 0.77 -1.75 2.93
C PHE A 238 1.70 -0.57 2.62
N PHE A 239 3.00 -0.81 2.43
CA PHE A 239 3.98 0.26 2.25
C PHE A 239 3.88 0.97 0.91
N LEU A 240 3.67 0.23 -0.19
CA LEU A 240 3.53 0.82 -1.52
C LEU A 240 2.32 1.79 -1.63
N PRO A 241 1.11 1.45 -1.15
CA PRO A 241 -0.02 2.38 -1.14
C PRO A 241 0.27 3.68 -0.40
N HIS A 242 0.85 3.59 0.81
CA HIS A 242 1.23 4.77 1.58
C HIS A 242 2.29 5.60 0.87
N TRP A 243 3.26 4.96 0.22
CA TRP A 243 4.26 5.65 -0.60
C TRP A 243 3.63 6.38 -1.79
N LEU A 244 2.69 5.76 -2.50
CA LEU A 244 1.94 6.38 -3.58
C LEU A 244 1.13 7.59 -3.11
N CYS A 245 0.52 7.51 -1.92
CA CYS A 245 -0.13 8.64 -1.26
C CYS A 245 0.85 9.77 -0.93
N ILE A 246 2.07 9.45 -0.46
CA ILE A 246 3.11 10.46 -0.22
C ILE A 246 3.55 11.11 -1.53
N MET A 247 3.70 10.33 -2.61
CA MET A 247 4.07 10.84 -3.94
C MET A 247 2.97 11.70 -4.58
N SER A 248 1.72 11.54 -4.18
CA SER A 248 0.59 12.32 -4.68
C SER A 248 0.41 13.66 -3.95
N MET A 249 1.09 13.89 -2.82
CA MET A 249 0.98 15.14 -2.06
C MET A 249 1.32 16.37 -2.90
N ASN A 250 0.65 17.49 -2.61
CA ASN A 250 0.99 18.78 -3.18
C ASN A 250 2.45 19.18 -2.83
N SER A 251 3.07 19.97 -3.71
CA SER A 251 4.37 20.58 -3.43
C SER A 251 4.29 21.47 -2.19
N ARG A 252 5.42 21.64 -1.50
CA ARG A 252 5.52 22.65 -0.44
C ARG A 252 5.49 24.04 -1.07
N ASP A 253 4.78 24.97 -0.44
CA ASP A 253 4.88 26.36 -0.84
C ASP A 253 6.27 26.91 -0.48
N PRO A 254 6.87 27.76 -1.34
CA PRO A 254 8.15 28.40 -1.05
C PRO A 254 8.17 29.20 0.27
N GLN A 255 7.01 29.67 0.73
CA GLN A 255 6.86 30.43 1.96
C GLN A 255 6.98 29.55 3.22
N GLU A 256 6.65 28.24 3.14
CA GLU A 256 6.88 27.27 4.22
C GLU A 256 8.36 26.83 4.35
N LEU A 257 9.22 27.25 3.43
CA LEU A 257 10.66 26.95 3.44
C LEU A 257 11.50 28.00 4.16
N LEU A 258 10.89 29.09 4.62
CA LEU A 258 11.57 30.07 5.47
C LEU A 258 11.69 29.48 6.89
N PRO A 259 12.91 29.35 7.43
CA PRO A 259 13.07 28.97 8.83
C PRO A 259 12.46 30.08 9.71
N LEU A 260 11.58 29.69 10.63
CA LEU A 260 11.29 30.48 11.83
C LEU A 260 12.57 30.71 12.64
#